data_AF-A0A241W5T2-F1
#
_entry.id   AF-A0A241W5T2-F1
#
_cell.length_a   1.000
_cell.length_b   1.000
_cell.length_c   1.000
_cell.angle_alpha   90.00
_cell.angle_beta   90.00
_cell.angle_gamma   90.00
#
_symmetry.space_group_name_H-M   'P 1'
#
loop_
_entity.id
_entity.type
_entity.pdbx_description
1 polymer ?
#
loop_
_entity_poly.entity_id
_entity_poly.type
_entity_poly.pdbx_seq_one_letter_code
_entity_poly.pdbx_strand_id
1 'polypeptide(L)'
;MSLKRYFLIFFLICLVLTCICGVLAALMPVGVGGILTAVPYLAAMIWVLFHFLKRNQRAPSQAERKRLTFGYTLIFWGYNIAFQMIGVAVFAIKDPEIWQNFLLYLQQPQFISIVLIMALMLAIPLYLLTYWFYGPQAKRMSIKMFGHE
;
A
#
# COMPACT_ATOMS: atom_id res chain seq x y z
N MET A 1 -21.71 5.01 -8.97
CA MET A 1 -20.76 6.05 -8.50
C MET A 1 -19.35 5.68 -8.91
N SER A 2 -18.46 6.66 -9.11
CA SER A 2 -17.09 6.43 -9.56
C SER A 2 -16.20 5.87 -8.43
N LEU A 3 -15.37 4.86 -8.72
CA LEU A 3 -14.40 4.28 -7.78
C LEU A 3 -13.35 5.27 -7.28
N LYS A 4 -13.19 6.42 -7.95
CA LYS A 4 -12.25 7.50 -7.62
C LYS A 4 -12.27 7.89 -6.13
N ARG A 5 -13.46 7.94 -5.51
CA ARG A 5 -13.59 8.29 -4.09
C ARG A 5 -12.94 7.25 -3.18
N TYR A 6 -13.11 5.96 -3.47
CA TYR A 6 -12.50 4.89 -2.67
C TYR A 6 -10.98 4.88 -2.81
N PHE A 7 -10.46 5.18 -4.00
CA PHE A 7 -9.01 5.37 -4.22
C PHE A 7 -8.44 6.54 -3.40
N LEU A 8 -9.14 7.67 -3.38
CA LEU A 8 -8.70 8.84 -2.61
C LEU A 8 -8.75 8.58 -1.10
N ILE A 9 -9.82 7.96 -0.61
CA ILE A 9 -9.93 7.58 0.81
C ILE A 9 -8.84 6.58 1.19
N PHE A 10 -8.60 5.56 0.34
CA PHE A 10 -7.51 4.60 0.54
C PHE A 10 -6.18 5.32 0.64
N PHE A 11 -5.86 6.19 -0.32
CA PHE A 11 -4.61 6.94 -0.35
C PHE A 11 -4.40 7.76 0.93
N LEU A 12 -5.40 8.55 1.34
CA LEU A 12 -5.28 9.42 2.52
C LEU A 12 -5.06 8.62 3.81
N ILE A 13 -5.85 7.57 4.04
CA ILE A 13 -5.71 6.74 5.24
C ILE A 13 -4.36 6.03 5.22
N CYS A 14 -3.99 5.45 4.08
CA CYS A 14 -2.74 4.70 3.94
C CYS A 14 -1.54 5.63 4.16
N LEU A 15 -1.55 6.83 3.58
CA LEU A 15 -0.48 7.82 3.74
C LEU A 15 -0.31 8.26 5.19
N VAL A 16 -1.39 8.65 5.86
CA VAL A 16 -1.35 9.09 7.27
C VAL A 16 -0.81 7.97 8.16
N LEU A 17 -1.29 6.74 7.97
CA LEU A 17 -0.81 5.59 8.73
C LEU A 17 0.65 5.25 8.41
N THR A 18 1.09 5.42 7.15
CA THR A 18 2.50 5.25 6.77
C THR A 18 3.38 6.25 7.51
N CYS A 19 2.99 7.52 7.61
CA CYS A 19 3.74 8.51 8.37
C CYS A 19 3.86 8.10 9.86
N ILE A 20 2.75 7.69 10.48
CA ILE A 20 2.75 7.24 11.88
C ILE A 20 3.64 6.01 12.05
N CYS A 21 3.45 4.98 11.22
CA CYS A 21 4.23 3.76 11.27
C CYS A 21 5.71 4.00 10.97
N GLY A 22 6.04 4.95 10.10
CA GLY A 22 7.41 5.34 9.78
C GLY A 22 8.13 5.97 10.97
N VAL A 23 7.45 6.87 11.69
CA VAL A 23 7.99 7.43 12.95
C VAL A 23 8.20 6.33 13.98
N LEU A 24 7.22 5.42 14.14
CA LEU A 24 7.35 4.29 15.07
C LEU A 24 8.49 3.34 14.66
N ALA A 25 8.63 3.04 13.38
CA ALA A 25 9.68 2.17 12.86
C ALA A 25 11.09 2.74 13.11
N ALA A 26 11.25 4.07 13.06
CA ALA A 26 12.51 4.74 13.37
C ALA A 26 12.91 4.64 14.85
N LEU A 27 11.95 4.38 15.75
CA LEU A 27 12.18 4.19 17.18
C LEU A 27 12.37 2.71 17.57
N MET A 28 12.15 1.78 16.63
CA MET A 28 12.25 0.34 16.88
C MET A 28 13.67 -0.20 16.64
N PRO A 29 14.02 -1.36 17.24
CA PRO A 29 15.27 -2.05 16.92
C PRO A 29 15.37 -2.37 15.42
N VAL A 30 16.61 -2.36 14.92
CA VAL A 30 16.93 -2.67 13.53
C VAL A 30 16.33 -4.02 13.13
N GLY A 31 15.66 -4.06 11.98
CA GLY A 31 15.01 -5.27 11.45
C GLY A 31 13.53 -5.45 11.81
N VAL A 32 13.02 -4.77 12.85
CA VAL A 32 11.60 -4.89 13.26
C VAL A 32 10.69 -3.96 12.46
N GLY A 33 11.21 -2.79 12.05
CA GLY A 33 10.44 -1.76 11.33
C GLY A 33 9.81 -2.23 10.01
N GLY A 34 10.38 -3.25 9.36
CA GLY A 34 9.85 -3.81 8.11
C GLY A 34 8.46 -4.43 8.24
N ILE A 35 8.09 -4.91 9.45
CA ILE A 35 6.76 -5.47 9.72
C ILE A 35 5.69 -4.38 9.65
N LEU A 36 6.02 -3.16 10.11
CA LEU A 36 5.09 -2.03 10.13
C LEU A 36 4.76 -1.50 8.73
N THR A 37 5.56 -1.84 7.70
CA THR A 37 5.33 -1.38 6.32
C THR A 37 3.99 -1.88 5.75
N ALA A 38 3.54 -3.09 6.13
CA ALA A 38 2.29 -3.66 5.64
C ALA A 38 1.04 -3.10 6.35
N VAL A 39 1.20 -2.61 7.58
CA VAL A 39 0.08 -2.21 8.46
C VAL A 39 -0.76 -1.07 7.86
N PRO A 40 -0.18 0.03 7.35
CA PRO A 40 -0.94 1.11 6.71
C PRO A 40 -1.81 0.63 5.55
N TYR A 41 -1.26 -0.27 4.73
CA TYR A 41 -1.97 -0.84 3.60
C TYR A 41 -3.18 -1.66 4.06
N LEU A 42 -2.95 -2.60 4.97
CA LEU A 42 -3.99 -3.50 5.50
C LEU A 42 -5.12 -2.72 6.18
N ALA A 43 -4.78 -1.77 7.04
CA ALA A 43 -5.76 -0.93 7.72
C ALA A 43 -6.60 -0.11 6.71
N ALA A 44 -5.95 0.53 5.73
CA ALA A 44 -6.64 1.30 4.70
C ALA A 44 -7.57 0.44 3.83
N MET A 45 -7.10 -0.74 3.37
CA MET A 45 -7.93 -1.60 2.53
C MET A 45 -9.15 -2.15 3.30
N ILE A 46 -9.01 -2.46 4.59
CA ILE A 46 -10.10 -2.95 5.42
C ILE A 46 -11.13 -1.82 5.64
N TRP A 47 -10.65 -0.63 6.02
CA TRP A 47 -11.50 0.52 6.26
C TRP A 47 -12.33 0.87 5.03
N VAL A 48 -11.69 0.94 3.86
CA VAL A 48 -12.35 1.30 2.61
C VAL A 48 -13.37 0.23 2.20
N LEU A 49 -13.13 -1.05 2.48
CA LEU A 49 -14.12 -2.10 2.22
C LEU A 49 -15.36 -1.89 3.09
N PHE A 50 -15.20 -1.66 4.40
CA PHE A 50 -16.32 -1.36 5.28
C PHE A 50 -17.12 -0.14 4.81
N HIS A 51 -16.42 0.92 4.39
CA HIS A 51 -17.06 2.11 3.82
C HIS A 51 -17.81 1.78 2.52
N PHE A 52 -17.24 0.95 1.65
CA PHE A 52 -17.88 0.49 0.41
C PHE A 52 -19.16 -0.30 0.70
N LEU A 53 -19.09 -1.29 1.60
CA LEU A 53 -20.22 -2.14 1.96
C LEU A 53 -21.37 -1.32 2.56
N LYS A 54 -21.09 -0.47 3.57
CA LYS A 54 -22.12 0.38 4.19
C LYS A 54 -22.80 1.33 3.20
N ARG A 55 -22.04 1.84 2.23
CA ARG A 55 -22.57 2.82 1.27
C ARG A 55 -23.35 2.20 0.13
N ASN A 56 -22.90 1.05 -0.40
CA ASN A 56 -23.54 0.40 -1.55
C ASN A 56 -24.49 -0.73 -1.15
N GLN A 57 -24.46 -1.16 0.12
CA GLN A 57 -25.24 -2.29 0.64
C GLN A 57 -25.00 -3.62 -0.10
N ARG A 58 -23.86 -3.75 -0.77
CA ARG A 58 -23.45 -4.94 -1.52
C ARG A 58 -21.94 -5.10 -1.55
N ALA A 59 -21.47 -6.31 -1.84
CA ALA A 59 -20.08 -6.59 -2.15
C ALA A 59 -19.64 -5.96 -3.49
N PRO A 60 -18.33 -5.70 -3.68
CA PRO A 60 -17.79 -5.27 -4.97
C PRO A 60 -18.06 -6.31 -6.08
N SER A 61 -18.47 -5.84 -7.25
CA SER A 61 -18.52 -6.66 -8.46
C SER A 61 -17.13 -7.10 -8.91
N GLN A 62 -17.03 -8.09 -9.81
CA GLN A 62 -15.72 -8.54 -10.30
C GLN A 62 -14.91 -7.43 -11.00
N ALA A 63 -15.57 -6.55 -11.75
CA ALA A 63 -14.91 -5.43 -12.40
C ALA A 63 -14.40 -4.40 -11.38
N GLU A 64 -15.18 -4.09 -10.34
CA GLU A 64 -14.76 -3.22 -9.25
C GLU A 64 -13.62 -3.85 -8.45
N ARG A 65 -13.70 -5.14 -8.12
CA ARG A 65 -12.66 -5.87 -7.40
C ARG A 65 -11.30 -5.77 -8.10
N LYS A 66 -11.25 -6.04 -9.41
CA LYS A 66 -10.01 -5.93 -10.20
C LYS A 66 -9.44 -4.50 -10.17
N ARG A 67 -10.30 -3.51 -10.41
CA ARG A 67 -9.89 -2.09 -10.41
C ARG A 67 -9.42 -1.63 -9.03
N LEU A 68 -10.10 -2.02 -7.96
CA LEU A 68 -9.76 -1.67 -6.59
C LEU A 68 -8.43 -2.30 -6.17
N THR A 69 -8.26 -3.61 -6.41
CA THR A 69 -7.02 -4.34 -6.08
C THR A 69 -5.82 -3.71 -6.80
N PHE A 70 -5.94 -3.50 -8.11
CA PHE A 70 -4.87 -2.92 -8.91
C PHE A 70 -4.60 -1.46 -8.53
N GLY A 71 -5.65 -0.66 -8.37
CA GLY A 71 -5.53 0.75 -8.01
C GLY A 71 -4.90 0.97 -6.63
N TYR A 72 -5.26 0.19 -5.62
CA TYR A 72 -4.62 0.28 -4.30
C TYR A 72 -3.15 -0.12 -4.33
N THR A 73 -2.82 -1.16 -5.11
CA THR A 73 -1.43 -1.59 -5.30
C THR A 73 -0.61 -0.49 -5.96
N LEU A 74 -1.12 0.11 -7.05
CA LEU A 74 -0.48 1.24 -7.72
C LEU A 74 -0.32 2.46 -6.82
N ILE A 75 -1.36 2.81 -6.05
CA ILE A 75 -1.30 3.93 -5.11
C ILE A 75 -0.20 3.69 -4.08
N PHE A 76 -0.22 2.52 -3.44
CA PHE A 76 0.71 2.16 -2.39
C PHE A 76 2.16 2.22 -2.87
N TRP A 77 2.48 1.55 -3.97
CA TRP A 77 3.84 1.58 -4.52
C TRP A 77 4.21 2.95 -5.07
N GLY A 78 3.27 3.63 -5.74
CA GLY A 78 3.50 4.94 -6.34
C GLY A 78 3.93 5.98 -5.32
N TYR A 79 3.22 6.11 -4.20
CA TYR A 79 3.63 7.09 -3.19
C TYR A 79 4.87 6.63 -2.44
N ASN A 80 5.05 5.34 -2.11
CA ASN A 80 6.25 4.87 -1.39
C ASN A 80 7.52 5.14 -2.21
N ILE A 81 7.50 4.85 -3.53
CA ILE A 81 8.62 5.14 -4.42
C ILE A 81 8.83 6.66 -4.51
N ALA A 82 7.76 7.44 -4.69
CA ALA A 82 7.87 8.90 -4.76
C ALA A 82 8.51 9.50 -3.50
N PHE A 83 8.07 9.08 -2.30
CA PHE A 83 8.64 9.56 -1.04
C PHE A 83 10.06 9.06 -0.79
N GLN A 84 10.41 7.85 -1.25
CA GLN A 84 11.81 7.38 -1.22
C GLN A 84 12.70 8.31 -2.05
N MET A 85 12.29 8.64 -3.27
CA MET A 85 13.03 9.55 -4.16
C MET A 85 13.09 10.98 -3.59
N ILE A 86 11.99 11.49 -3.04
CA ILE A 86 11.95 12.80 -2.37
C ILE A 86 12.88 12.79 -1.16
N GLY A 87 12.89 11.74 -0.36
CA GLY A 87 13.78 11.60 0.80
C GLY A 87 15.24 11.71 0.37
N VAL A 88 15.65 10.91 -0.62
CA VAL A 88 17.02 10.96 -1.18
C VAL A 88 17.35 12.37 -1.67
N ALA A 89 16.46 13.00 -2.44
CA ALA A 89 16.68 14.35 -2.96
C ALA A 89 16.80 15.41 -1.86
N VAL A 90 15.96 15.35 -0.81
CA VAL A 90 15.99 16.28 0.33
C VAL A 90 17.27 16.13 1.13
N PHE A 91 17.72 14.90 1.40
CA PHE A 91 18.98 14.67 2.10
C PHE A 91 20.18 15.10 1.25
N ALA A 92 20.10 14.93 -0.07
CA ALA A 92 21.15 15.34 -1.01
C ALA A 92 21.37 16.86 -1.06
N ILE A 93 20.42 17.69 -0.60
CA ILE A 93 20.62 19.15 -0.46
C ILE A 93 21.76 19.45 0.53
N LYS A 94 21.91 18.63 1.58
CA LYS A 94 22.94 18.80 2.60
C LYS A 94 24.23 18.07 2.27
N ASP A 95 24.12 16.95 1.56
CA ASP A 95 25.24 16.11 1.17
C ASP A 95 25.06 15.59 -0.27
N PRO A 96 25.71 16.24 -1.26
CA PRO A 96 25.61 15.85 -2.66
C PRO A 96 26.04 14.40 -2.95
N GLU A 97 26.90 13.80 -2.11
CA GLU A 97 27.35 12.43 -2.29
C GLU A 97 26.20 11.42 -2.17
N ILE A 98 25.14 11.74 -1.41
CA ILE A 98 23.97 10.87 -1.26
C ILE A 98 23.32 10.59 -2.62
N TRP A 99 23.15 11.62 -3.45
CA TRP A 99 22.56 11.46 -4.78
C TRP A 99 23.46 10.64 -5.69
N GLN A 100 24.76 10.92 -5.68
CA GLN A 100 25.73 10.21 -6.49
C GLN A 100 25.83 8.72 -6.10
N ASN A 101 25.92 8.42 -4.81
CA ASN A 101 25.94 7.06 -4.28
C ASN A 101 24.65 6.31 -4.61
N PHE A 102 23.49 6.97 -4.51
CA PHE A 102 22.22 6.38 -4.90
C PHE A 102 22.20 5.98 -6.39
N LEU A 103 22.66 6.85 -7.30
CA LEU A 103 22.76 6.52 -8.72
C LEU A 103 23.74 5.36 -8.98
N LEU A 104 24.87 5.32 -8.27
CA LEU A 104 25.82 4.21 -8.35
C LEU A 104 25.20 2.88 -7.92
N TYR A 105 24.42 2.87 -6.82
CA TYR A 105 23.70 1.67 -6.40
C TYR A 105 22.66 1.23 -7.43
N LEU A 106 21.95 2.16 -8.08
CA LEU A 106 20.98 1.81 -9.12
C LEU A 106 21.62 1.15 -10.35
N GLN A 107 22.90 1.40 -10.61
CA GLN A 107 23.64 0.76 -11.70
C GLN A 107 24.09 -0.66 -11.35
N GLN A 108 24.11 -1.04 -10.07
CA GLN A 108 24.52 -2.37 -9.64
C GLN A 108 23.38 -3.38 -9.84
N PRO A 109 23.54 -4.39 -10.73
CA PRO A 109 22.47 -5.34 -11.01
C PRO A 109 22.06 -6.15 -9.77
N GLN A 110 23.03 -6.46 -8.90
CA GLN A 110 22.77 -7.18 -7.65
C GLN A 110 21.88 -6.38 -6.69
N PHE A 111 22.13 -5.07 -6.55
CA PHE A 111 21.31 -4.19 -5.73
C PHE A 111 19.87 -4.13 -6.24
N ILE A 112 19.69 -3.86 -7.53
CA ILE A 112 18.36 -3.81 -8.17
C ILE A 112 17.61 -5.14 -8.00
N SER A 113 18.31 -6.27 -8.14
CA SER A 113 17.72 -7.59 -7.99
C SER A 113 17.21 -7.82 -6.56
N ILE A 114 18.01 -7.45 -5.55
CA ILE A 114 17.61 -7.56 -4.14
C ILE A 114 16.41 -6.66 -3.83
N VAL A 115 16.44 -5.40 -4.26
CA VAL A 115 15.32 -4.46 -4.07
C VAL A 115 14.06 -5.00 -4.72
N LEU A 116 14.14 -5.52 -5.95
CA LEU A 116 13.00 -6.11 -6.65
C LEU A 116 12.46 -7.33 -5.91
N ILE A 117 13.31 -8.24 -5.43
CA ILE A 117 12.89 -9.42 -4.66
C ILE A 117 12.16 -8.99 -3.38
N MET A 118 12.75 -8.06 -2.61
CA MET A 118 12.13 -7.57 -1.38
C MET A 118 10.79 -6.86 -1.65
N ALA A 119 10.71 -6.08 -2.74
CA ALA A 119 9.48 -5.43 -3.15
C ALA A 119 8.40 -6.46 -3.52
N LEU A 120 8.75 -7.49 -4.30
CA LEU A 120 7.83 -8.56 -4.71
C LEU A 120 7.38 -9.43 -3.53
N MET A 121 8.27 -9.70 -2.57
CA MET A 121 7.93 -10.42 -1.33
C MET A 121 6.81 -9.73 -0.54
N LEU A 122 6.70 -8.40 -0.64
CA LEU A 122 5.59 -7.65 -0.05
C LEU A 122 4.42 -7.46 -1.02
N ALA A 123 4.70 -7.15 -2.30
CA ALA A 123 3.69 -6.82 -3.29
C ALA A 123 2.74 -7.99 -3.59
N ILE A 124 3.31 -9.20 -3.77
CA ILE A 124 2.53 -10.38 -4.17
C ILE A 124 1.53 -10.76 -3.07
N PRO A 125 1.94 -10.93 -1.79
CA PRO A 125 0.99 -11.24 -0.73
C PRO A 125 -0.07 -10.16 -0.55
N LEU A 126 0.28 -8.88 -0.58
CA LEU A 126 -0.70 -7.79 -0.42
C LEU A 126 -1.70 -7.75 -1.58
N TYR A 127 -1.26 -8.01 -2.81
CA TYR A 127 -2.15 -8.07 -3.97
C TYR A 127 -3.13 -9.24 -3.84
N LEU A 128 -2.64 -10.45 -3.54
CA LEU A 128 -3.47 -11.63 -3.37
C LEU A 128 -4.46 -11.48 -2.22
N LEU A 129 -3.99 -10.95 -1.09
CA LEU A 129 -4.81 -10.67 0.09
C LEU A 129 -5.92 -9.68 -0.25
N THR A 130 -5.61 -8.59 -0.94
CA THR A 130 -6.62 -7.61 -1.36
C THR A 130 -7.64 -8.21 -2.31
N TYR A 131 -7.18 -9.00 -3.28
CA TYR A 131 -8.04 -9.66 -4.26
C TYR A 131 -9.00 -10.66 -3.60
N TRP A 132 -8.52 -11.40 -2.59
CA TRP A 132 -9.34 -12.29 -1.79
C TRP A 132 -10.30 -11.52 -0.88
N PHE A 133 -9.82 -10.46 -0.22
CA PHE A 133 -10.59 -9.68 0.74
C PHE A 133 -11.76 -8.93 0.08
N TYR A 134 -11.55 -8.36 -1.11
CA TYR A 134 -12.58 -7.67 -1.89
C TYR A 134 -13.46 -8.62 -2.72
N GLY A 135 -13.29 -9.94 -2.57
CA GLY A 135 -14.09 -10.97 -3.23
C GLY A 135 -14.87 -11.82 -2.23
N PRO A 136 -14.47 -13.09 -1.99
CA PRO A 136 -15.17 -13.99 -1.07
C PRO A 136 -15.41 -13.40 0.32
N GLN A 137 -14.43 -12.70 0.89
CA GLN A 137 -14.58 -12.13 2.23
C GLN A 137 -15.57 -10.97 2.24
N ALA A 138 -15.53 -10.08 1.24
CA ALA A 138 -16.50 -9.00 1.09
C ALA A 138 -17.94 -9.52 0.97
N LYS A 139 -18.17 -10.62 0.26
CA LYS A 139 -19.48 -11.28 0.16
C LYS A 139 -19.96 -11.82 1.51
N ARG A 140 -19.08 -12.50 2.25
CA ARG A 140 -19.41 -12.97 3.62
C ARG A 140 -19.78 -11.80 4.53
N MET A 141 -19.08 -10.68 4.40
CA MET A 141 -19.36 -9.48 5.17
C MET A 141 -20.68 -8.82 4.76
N SER A 142 -21.00 -8.72 3.46
CA SER A 142 -22.29 -8.15 3.02
C SER A 142 -23.47 -9.01 3.48
N ILE A 143 -23.39 -10.34 3.33
CA ILE A 143 -24.43 -11.26 3.82
C ILE A 143 -24.62 -11.09 5.34
N LYS A 144 -23.54 -11.02 6.12
CA LYS A 144 -23.63 -10.84 7.57
C LYS A 144 -24.20 -9.47 7.97
N MET A 145 -23.92 -8.43 7.19
CA MET A 145 -24.36 -7.06 7.51
C MET A 145 -25.77 -6.75 7.02
N PHE A 146 -26.20 -7.33 5.90
CA PHE A 146 -27.41 -6.92 5.17
C PHE A 146 -28.32 -8.08 4.77
N GLY A 147 -27.93 -9.34 5.00
CA GLY A 147 -28.72 -10.53 4.64
C GLY A 147 -28.68 -10.93 3.17
N HIS A 148 -27.90 -10.22 2.34
CA HIS A 148 -27.74 -10.50 0.90
C HIS A 148 -26.34 -10.08 0.42
N GLU A 149 -25.96 -10.53 -0.77
CA GLU A 149 -24.63 -10.27 -1.35
C GLU A 149 -24.43 -8.84 -1.85
#